data_AF-A0A4U7EKL1-F1
#
_entry.id   AF-A0A4U7EKL1-F1
#
_cell.length_a   1.000
_cell.length_b   1.000
_cell.length_c   1.000
_cell.angle_alpha   90.00
_cell.angle_beta   90.00
_cell.angle_gamma   90.00
#
_symmetry.space_group_name_H-M   'P 1'
#
loop_
_entity.id
_entity.type
_entity.pdbx_description
1 polymer ?
#
loop_
_entity_poly.entity_id
_entity_poly.type
_entity_poly.pdbx_seq_one_letter_code
_entity_poly.pdbx_strand_id
1 'polypeptide(L)'
;MEQETLEQIKQYQQEVVKHHRAATYEIWAYYHEPDASKYESPPHDQQFKQAAAYIDMALTKVGAPGDKWKDRDVSVDWLSRRDWSRQMAADLFYGVTLELIVSAVHLKLDPRDYVTHMAKTEGDTPYIDNSRACLVEDLGRDIPYSHLKEIEASIDLAKMKRNNLAHFGHHYLGGSNYSMLFVTVAGYLIDRYADTTEIPELKTMAEYLDQLDQEKADGEIYPELSVDFRPVTSD
;
A
#
# COMPACT_ATOMS: atom_id res chain seq x y z
N MET A 1 19.94 -14.49 27.34
CA MET A 1 19.19 -13.30 26.89
C MET A 1 19.70 -12.77 25.54
N GLU A 2 20.84 -12.09 25.41
CA GLU A 2 21.23 -11.52 24.09
C GLU A 2 21.50 -12.56 22.98
N GLN A 3 22.15 -13.69 23.29
CA GLN A 3 22.35 -14.78 22.32
C GLN A 3 21.03 -15.46 21.92
N GLU A 4 20.05 -15.47 22.81
CA GLU A 4 18.74 -16.09 22.61
C GLU A 4 17.86 -15.21 21.71
N THR A 5 17.93 -13.89 21.88
CA THR A 5 17.30 -12.91 20.99
C THR A 5 17.91 -12.92 19.58
N LEU A 6 19.24 -13.02 19.45
CA LEU A 6 19.89 -13.09 18.14
C LEU A 6 19.51 -14.37 17.38
N GLU A 7 19.42 -15.50 18.07
CA GLU A 7 19.02 -16.76 17.45
C GLU A 7 17.56 -16.74 17.02
N GLN A 8 16.68 -16.15 17.83
CA GLN A 8 15.28 -15.90 17.44
C GLN A 8 15.18 -15.01 16.20
N ILE A 9 15.94 -13.91 16.12
CA ILE A 9 15.96 -13.03 14.94
C ILE A 9 16.39 -13.80 13.68
N LYS A 10 17.41 -14.65 13.77
CA LYS A 10 17.87 -15.46 12.63
C LYS A 10 16.81 -16.48 12.20
N GLN A 11 16.13 -17.12 13.15
CA GLN A 11 15.02 -18.03 12.85
C GLN A 11 13.89 -17.30 12.12
N TYR A 12 13.48 -16.13 12.62
CA TYR A 12 12.49 -15.30 11.93
C TYR A 12 12.94 -14.88 10.53
N GLN A 13 14.20 -14.50 10.34
CA GLN A 13 14.73 -14.18 9.01
C GLN A 13 14.63 -15.38 8.04
N GLN A 14 14.95 -16.58 8.50
CA GLN A 14 14.82 -17.80 7.69
C GLN A 14 13.36 -18.10 7.33
N GLU A 15 12.44 -17.92 8.26
CA GLU A 15 11.01 -18.08 8.01
C GLU A 15 10.50 -17.07 6.98
N VAL A 16 10.87 -15.78 7.10
CA VAL A 16 10.50 -14.74 6.13
C VAL A 16 11.01 -15.09 4.72
N VAL A 17 12.26 -15.55 4.60
CA VAL A 17 12.83 -15.99 3.31
C VAL A 17 12.04 -17.17 2.75
N LYS A 18 11.65 -18.13 3.59
CA LYS A 18 10.85 -19.29 3.17
C LYS A 18 9.46 -18.87 2.67
N HIS A 19 8.78 -17.98 3.39
CA HIS A 19 7.48 -17.44 2.99
C HIS A 19 7.57 -16.66 1.68
N HIS A 20 8.60 -15.82 1.53
CA HIS A 20 8.82 -15.07 0.30
C HIS A 20 8.99 -16.00 -0.91
N ARG A 21 9.84 -17.04 -0.78
CA ARG A 21 10.02 -18.04 -1.84
C ARG A 21 8.75 -18.80 -2.19
N ALA A 22 7.93 -19.13 -1.20
CA ALA A 22 6.65 -19.79 -1.42
C ALA A 22 5.69 -18.90 -2.22
N ALA A 23 5.53 -17.62 -1.84
CA ALA A 23 4.70 -16.67 -2.56
C ALA A 23 5.19 -16.43 -4.01
N THR A 24 6.51 -16.32 -4.21
CA THR A 24 7.13 -16.26 -5.55
C THR A 24 6.76 -17.48 -6.40
N TYR A 25 6.84 -18.68 -5.82
CA TYR A 25 6.48 -19.91 -6.52
C TYR A 25 4.99 -19.97 -6.86
N GLU A 26 4.11 -19.52 -5.96
CA GLU A 26 2.67 -19.44 -6.20
C GLU A 26 2.33 -18.52 -7.37
N ILE A 27 2.95 -17.33 -7.43
CA ILE A 27 2.82 -16.40 -8.56
C ILE A 27 3.28 -17.11 -9.85
N TRP A 28 4.49 -17.65 -9.86
CA TRP A 28 5.04 -18.30 -11.05
C TRP A 28 4.14 -19.45 -11.54
N ALA A 29 3.72 -20.31 -10.63
CA ALA A 29 2.92 -21.49 -10.92
C ALA A 29 1.52 -21.12 -11.44
N TYR A 30 0.87 -20.08 -10.90
CA TYR A 30 -0.41 -19.60 -11.42
C TYR A 30 -0.35 -19.22 -12.90
N TYR A 31 0.72 -18.55 -13.33
CA TYR A 31 0.87 -18.07 -14.71
C TYR A 31 1.54 -19.06 -15.68
N HIS A 32 2.10 -20.17 -15.18
CA HIS A 32 2.81 -21.17 -16.00
C HIS A 32 2.16 -22.55 -16.04
N GLU A 33 1.34 -22.91 -15.06
CA GLU A 33 0.73 -24.23 -15.00
C GLU A 33 -0.60 -24.31 -15.77
N PRO A 34 -0.90 -25.46 -16.41
CA PRO A 34 -2.10 -25.63 -17.22
C PRO A 34 -3.40 -25.69 -16.39
N ASP A 35 -3.31 -25.85 -15.07
CA ASP A 35 -4.47 -25.94 -14.18
C ASP A 35 -4.47 -24.82 -13.13
N ALA A 36 -4.79 -23.60 -13.59
CA ALA A 36 -4.98 -22.44 -12.73
C ALA A 36 -6.20 -22.58 -11.79
N SER A 37 -7.06 -23.59 -11.98
CA SER A 37 -8.28 -23.78 -11.18
C SER A 37 -8.01 -24.24 -9.74
N LYS A 38 -6.78 -24.67 -9.44
CA LYS A 38 -6.34 -25.01 -8.07
C LYS A 38 -6.11 -23.79 -7.18
N TYR A 39 -6.09 -22.58 -7.75
CA TYR A 39 -5.91 -21.33 -7.01
C TYR A 39 -7.25 -20.64 -6.78
N GLU A 40 -7.49 -20.21 -5.54
CA GLU A 40 -8.74 -19.57 -5.14
C GLU A 40 -8.97 -18.22 -5.87
N SER A 41 -7.90 -17.47 -6.12
CA SER A 41 -7.93 -16.22 -6.90
C SER A 41 -6.60 -15.96 -7.59
N PRO A 42 -6.57 -15.08 -8.62
CA PRO A 42 -5.32 -14.64 -9.23
C PRO A 42 -4.38 -13.96 -8.20
N PRO A 43 -3.05 -14.15 -8.30
CA PRO A 43 -2.10 -13.56 -7.35
C PRO A 43 -2.11 -12.02 -7.29
N HIS A 44 -2.40 -11.35 -8.41
CA HIS A 44 -2.53 -9.88 -8.42
C HIS A 44 -3.74 -9.40 -7.61
N ASP A 45 -4.87 -10.14 -7.64
CA ASP A 45 -6.04 -9.79 -6.83
C ASP A 45 -5.78 -10.00 -5.34
N GLN A 46 -4.97 -11.01 -4.96
CA GLN A 46 -4.52 -11.18 -3.58
C GLN A 46 -3.65 -9.99 -3.13
N GLN A 47 -2.76 -9.50 -3.99
CA GLN A 47 -1.96 -8.29 -3.70
C GLN A 47 -2.85 -7.05 -3.52
N PHE A 48 -3.90 -6.87 -4.34
CA PHE A 48 -4.86 -5.77 -4.16
C PHE A 48 -5.64 -5.89 -2.85
N LYS A 49 -6.13 -7.08 -2.49
CA LYS A 49 -6.81 -7.33 -1.20
C LYS A 49 -5.90 -7.03 -0.01
N GLN A 50 -4.65 -7.49 -0.06
CA GLN A 50 -3.67 -7.23 0.98
C GLN A 50 -3.32 -5.74 1.09
N ALA A 51 -3.19 -5.04 -0.05
CA ALA A 51 -3.02 -3.60 -0.10
C ALA A 51 -4.19 -2.87 0.59
N ALA A 52 -5.42 -3.25 0.27
CA ALA A 52 -6.61 -2.64 0.86
C ALA A 52 -6.66 -2.84 2.38
N ALA A 53 -6.34 -4.05 2.86
CA ALA A 53 -6.23 -4.35 4.28
C ALA A 53 -5.16 -3.50 5.00
N TYR A 54 -4.04 -3.20 4.35
CA TYR A 54 -3.00 -2.35 4.94
C TYR A 54 -3.42 -0.89 5.05
N ILE A 55 -4.17 -0.36 4.09
CA ILE A 55 -4.79 0.96 4.24
C ILE A 55 -5.84 0.96 5.34
N ASP A 56 -6.72 -0.04 5.40
CA ASP A 56 -7.69 -0.14 6.50
C ASP A 56 -6.98 -0.15 7.85
N MET A 57 -5.90 -0.92 8.00
CA MET A 57 -5.06 -0.88 9.21
C MET A 57 -4.48 0.51 9.49
N ALA A 58 -3.99 1.21 8.45
CA ALA A 58 -3.48 2.57 8.58
C ALA A 58 -4.57 3.53 9.08
N LEU A 59 -5.81 3.39 8.62
CA LEU A 59 -6.94 4.24 8.99
C LEU A 59 -7.52 3.90 10.37
N THR A 60 -7.85 2.63 10.59
CA THR A 60 -8.67 2.18 11.73
C THR A 60 -7.87 1.88 12.98
N LYS A 61 -6.62 1.41 12.83
CA LYS A 61 -5.78 0.98 13.96
C LYS A 61 -4.66 1.96 14.28
N VAL A 62 -4.23 2.75 13.30
CA VAL A 62 -3.03 3.58 13.42
C VAL A 62 -3.32 5.08 13.29
N GLY A 63 -4.23 5.50 12.40
CA GLY A 63 -4.36 6.88 11.91
C GLY A 63 -5.66 7.61 12.23
N ALA A 64 -6.55 7.07 13.06
CA ALA A 64 -7.85 7.71 13.34
C ALA A 64 -7.72 9.17 13.84
N PRO A 65 -8.31 10.16 13.14
CA PRO A 65 -8.45 11.53 13.64
C PRO A 65 -9.32 11.56 14.90
N GLY A 66 -9.01 12.43 15.86
CA GLY A 66 -9.88 12.72 17.01
C GLY A 66 -9.77 11.81 18.26
N ASP A 67 -9.18 10.62 18.16
CA ASP A 67 -9.11 9.69 19.31
C ASP A 67 -8.01 10.11 20.32
N LYS A 68 -8.42 10.83 21.37
CA LYS A 68 -7.59 11.09 22.57
C LYS A 68 -7.15 9.75 23.16
N TRP A 69 -5.84 9.57 23.25
CA TRP A 69 -5.08 8.37 23.63
C TRP A 69 -5.42 7.71 24.99
N LYS A 70 -6.46 8.14 25.71
CA LYS A 70 -6.62 7.76 27.11
C LYS A 70 -7.29 6.42 27.34
N ASP A 71 -8.10 5.91 26.40
CA ASP A 71 -9.04 4.83 26.75
C ASP A 71 -9.04 3.60 25.81
N ARG A 72 -8.00 3.37 24.98
CA ARG A 72 -7.88 2.11 24.23
C ARG A 72 -6.68 1.29 24.67
N ASP A 73 -6.97 0.36 25.56
CA ASP A 73 -6.12 -0.73 26.04
C ASP A 73 -5.88 -1.82 24.95
N VAL A 74 -5.77 -1.44 23.66
CA VAL A 74 -6.00 -2.39 22.54
C VAL A 74 -4.84 -2.45 21.53
N SER A 75 -3.97 -3.43 21.78
CA SER A 75 -3.53 -4.47 20.81
C SER A 75 -2.34 -4.29 19.86
N VAL A 76 -1.65 -3.15 19.78
CA VAL A 76 -0.38 -3.06 19.00
C VAL A 76 0.81 -2.72 19.90
N ASP A 77 0.99 -3.58 20.91
CA ASP A 77 1.96 -3.42 22.01
C ASP A 77 3.45 -3.42 21.55
N TRP A 78 3.72 -3.67 20.27
CA TRP A 78 5.08 -3.62 19.69
C TRP A 78 5.39 -2.29 18.98
N LEU A 79 4.37 -1.50 18.58
CA LEU A 79 4.57 -0.14 18.06
C LEU A 79 4.76 0.88 19.19
N SER A 80 4.11 0.66 20.34
CA SER A 80 4.28 1.47 21.57
C SER A 80 5.68 1.39 22.17
N ARG A 81 6.45 0.33 21.87
CA ARG A 81 7.78 0.08 22.44
C ARG A 81 8.94 0.80 21.73
N ARG A 82 8.69 1.49 20.61
CA ARG A 82 9.76 2.05 19.74
C ARG A 82 9.74 3.57 19.56
N ASP A 83 8.98 4.32 20.36
CA ASP A 83 8.77 5.77 20.18
C ASP A 83 8.27 6.15 18.77
N TRP A 84 7.57 5.25 18.08
CA TRP A 84 6.99 5.56 16.77
C TRP A 84 5.70 6.34 16.98
N SER A 85 5.60 7.52 16.36
CA SER A 85 4.33 8.23 16.31
C SER A 85 3.31 7.45 15.46
N ARG A 86 2.02 7.60 15.75
CA ARG A 86 0.93 7.04 14.93
C ARG A 86 1.09 7.39 13.44
N GLN A 87 1.43 8.64 13.15
CA GLN A 87 1.68 9.09 11.78
C GLN A 87 2.82 8.32 11.10
N MET A 88 3.90 8.02 11.83
CA MET A 88 5.02 7.24 11.29
C MET A 88 4.60 5.83 10.92
N ALA A 89 3.85 5.17 11.79
CA ALA A 89 3.34 3.82 11.51
C ALA A 89 2.35 3.85 10.33
N ALA A 90 1.48 4.86 10.22
CA ALA A 90 0.57 5.00 9.09
C ALA A 90 1.34 5.22 7.77
N ASP A 91 2.35 6.11 7.77
CA ASP A 91 3.21 6.37 6.62
C ASP A 91 3.94 5.10 6.12
N LEU A 92 4.31 4.17 7.01
CA LEU A 92 4.85 2.86 6.64
C LEU A 92 3.81 2.03 5.87
N PHE A 93 2.59 1.93 6.39
CA PHE A 93 1.51 1.18 5.74
C PHE A 93 1.14 1.80 4.38
N TYR A 94 1.07 3.12 4.26
CA TYR A 94 0.81 3.78 2.98
C TYR A 94 1.91 3.49 1.95
N GLY A 95 3.18 3.60 2.35
CA GLY A 95 4.31 3.29 1.47
C GLY A 95 4.31 1.84 0.98
N VAL A 96 4.12 0.88 1.89
CA VAL A 96 4.03 -0.55 1.53
C VAL A 96 2.82 -0.81 0.63
N THR A 97 1.68 -0.19 0.93
CA THR A 97 0.45 -0.39 0.15
C THR A 97 0.61 0.07 -1.29
N LEU A 98 1.09 1.29 -1.52
CA LEU A 98 1.24 1.82 -2.87
C LEU A 98 2.27 1.03 -3.69
N GLU A 99 3.33 0.52 -3.06
CA GLU A 99 4.26 -0.37 -3.75
C GLU A 99 3.62 -1.70 -4.15
N LEU A 100 2.80 -2.27 -3.27
CA LEU A 100 2.08 -3.51 -3.52
C LEU A 100 1.05 -3.34 -4.65
N ILE A 101 0.31 -2.23 -4.67
CA ILE A 101 -0.64 -1.88 -5.73
C ILE A 101 0.08 -1.77 -7.07
N VAL A 102 1.18 -1.01 -7.15
CA VAL A 102 1.93 -0.84 -8.41
C VAL A 102 2.49 -2.18 -8.91
N SER A 103 2.98 -3.03 -8.01
CA SER A 103 3.38 -4.39 -8.34
C SER A 103 2.22 -5.23 -8.87
N ALA A 104 1.06 -5.20 -8.22
CA ALA A 104 -0.14 -5.92 -8.62
C ALA A 104 -0.63 -5.48 -10.00
N VAL A 105 -0.61 -4.17 -10.29
CA VAL A 105 -0.95 -3.62 -11.61
C VAL A 105 -0.03 -4.19 -12.69
N HIS A 106 1.28 -4.16 -12.49
CA HIS A 106 2.23 -4.73 -13.46
C HIS A 106 1.96 -6.23 -13.67
N LEU A 107 1.76 -6.98 -12.59
CA LEU A 107 1.45 -8.41 -12.66
C LEU A 107 0.11 -8.70 -13.39
N LYS A 108 -0.85 -7.78 -13.33
CA LYS A 108 -2.14 -7.90 -14.03
C LYS A 108 -2.02 -7.54 -15.51
N LEU A 109 -1.35 -6.44 -15.83
CA LEU A 109 -1.28 -5.88 -17.19
C LEU A 109 -0.25 -6.62 -18.08
N ASP A 110 0.91 -6.95 -17.53
CA ASP A 110 1.95 -7.71 -18.23
C ASP A 110 2.51 -8.85 -17.36
N PRO A 111 1.70 -9.91 -17.12
CA PRO A 111 2.15 -11.06 -16.33
C PRO A 111 3.36 -11.76 -16.95
N ARG A 112 3.51 -11.68 -18.28
CA ARG A 112 4.61 -12.37 -18.96
C ARG A 112 5.93 -11.67 -18.68
N ASP A 113 6.00 -10.35 -18.81
CA ASP A 113 7.21 -9.61 -18.45
C ASP A 113 7.54 -9.77 -16.97
N TYR A 114 6.55 -9.59 -16.10
CA TYR A 114 6.70 -9.72 -14.65
C TYR A 114 7.30 -11.08 -14.25
N VAL A 115 6.70 -12.18 -14.73
CA VAL A 115 7.17 -13.53 -14.36
C VAL A 115 8.47 -13.90 -15.08
N THR A 116 8.73 -13.36 -16.28
CA THR A 116 10.03 -13.51 -16.95
C THR A 116 11.15 -12.84 -16.14
N HIS A 117 10.89 -11.68 -15.53
CA HIS A 117 11.82 -11.03 -14.63
C HIS A 117 12.12 -11.94 -13.43
N MET A 118 11.09 -12.41 -12.72
CA MET A 118 11.24 -13.30 -11.56
C MET A 118 12.06 -14.56 -11.89
N ALA A 119 11.83 -15.16 -13.07
CA ALA A 119 12.58 -16.33 -13.50
C ALA A 119 14.08 -16.03 -13.73
N LYS A 120 14.43 -14.82 -14.14
CA LYS A 120 15.82 -14.38 -14.38
C LYS A 120 16.53 -13.94 -13.09
N THR A 121 15.79 -13.51 -12.09
CA THR A 121 16.31 -12.95 -10.83
C THR A 121 16.11 -13.87 -9.62
N GLU A 122 16.04 -15.18 -9.86
CA GLU A 122 15.91 -16.21 -8.80
C GLU A 122 14.69 -16.00 -7.88
N GLY A 123 13.63 -15.40 -8.40
CA GLY A 123 12.38 -15.19 -7.70
C GLY A 123 12.13 -13.77 -7.18
N ASP A 124 13.05 -12.83 -7.41
CA ASP A 124 12.83 -11.43 -7.05
C ASP A 124 11.75 -10.80 -7.95
N THR A 125 10.79 -10.13 -7.34
CA THR A 125 9.80 -9.33 -8.07
C THR A 125 10.45 -8.15 -8.79
N PRO A 126 9.91 -7.67 -9.93
CA PRO A 126 10.40 -6.47 -10.58
C PRO A 126 10.53 -5.29 -9.62
N TYR A 127 11.61 -4.52 -9.79
CA TYR A 127 11.77 -3.26 -9.06
C TYR A 127 10.56 -2.37 -9.24
N ILE A 128 10.18 -1.67 -8.18
CA ILE A 128 9.00 -0.79 -8.17
C ILE A 128 9.01 0.23 -9.31
N ASP A 129 10.18 0.75 -9.66
CA ASP A 129 10.32 1.76 -10.72
C ASP A 129 10.02 1.16 -12.12
N ASN A 130 10.29 -0.14 -12.32
CA ASN A 130 9.90 -0.86 -13.54
C ASN A 130 8.39 -1.09 -13.58
N SER A 131 7.81 -1.56 -12.48
CA SER A 131 6.35 -1.76 -12.37
C SER A 131 5.57 -0.44 -12.50
N ARG A 132 6.16 0.67 -12.04
CA ARG A 132 5.60 2.02 -12.24
C ARG A 132 5.54 2.40 -13.71
N ALA A 133 6.54 2.06 -14.51
CA ALA A 133 6.52 2.38 -15.95
C ALA A 133 5.30 1.73 -16.64
N CYS A 134 4.97 0.49 -16.26
CA CYS A 134 3.77 -0.21 -16.75
C CYS A 134 2.48 0.54 -16.36
N LEU A 135 2.36 0.97 -15.10
CA LEU A 135 1.23 1.77 -14.63
C LEU A 135 1.11 3.10 -15.39
N VAL A 136 2.23 3.81 -15.58
CA VAL A 136 2.27 5.13 -16.24
C VAL A 136 1.88 5.01 -17.71
N GLU A 137 2.34 3.97 -18.40
CA GLU A 137 1.96 3.72 -19.78
C GLU A 137 0.46 3.47 -19.92
N ASP A 138 -0.13 2.66 -19.03
CA ASP A 138 -1.56 2.36 -19.07
C ASP A 138 -2.41 3.59 -18.73
N LEU A 139 -2.14 4.26 -17.61
CA LEU A 139 -2.88 5.46 -17.21
C LEU A 139 -2.73 6.61 -18.20
N GLY A 140 -1.54 6.79 -18.80
CA GLY A 140 -1.28 7.87 -19.75
C GLY A 140 -2.12 7.84 -21.02
N ARG A 141 -2.84 6.75 -21.28
CA ARG A 141 -3.79 6.63 -22.40
C ARG A 141 -5.16 7.23 -22.06
N ASP A 142 -5.53 7.26 -20.78
CA ASP A 142 -6.92 7.47 -20.35
C ASP A 142 -7.12 8.70 -19.46
N ILE A 143 -6.09 9.18 -18.76
CA ILE A 143 -6.21 10.33 -17.85
C ILE A 143 -5.36 11.53 -18.30
N PRO A 144 -5.76 12.76 -17.94
CA PRO A 144 -4.94 13.94 -18.17
C PRO A 144 -3.53 13.81 -17.56
N TYR A 145 -2.53 14.29 -18.30
CA TYR A 145 -1.13 14.22 -17.88
C TYR A 145 -0.84 14.83 -16.51
N SER A 146 -1.58 15.88 -16.12
CA SER A 146 -1.48 16.50 -14.79
C SER A 146 -1.84 15.51 -13.67
N HIS A 147 -2.95 14.79 -13.79
CA HIS A 147 -3.38 13.81 -12.80
C HIS A 147 -2.43 12.61 -12.74
N LEU A 148 -1.89 12.19 -13.89
CA LEU A 148 -0.86 11.16 -13.93
C LEU A 148 0.38 11.58 -13.11
N LYS A 149 0.82 12.83 -13.27
CA LYS A 149 1.97 13.37 -12.51
C LYS A 149 1.69 13.46 -11.01
N GLU A 150 0.46 13.74 -10.61
CA GLU A 150 0.04 13.74 -9.21
C GLU A 150 0.07 12.32 -8.61
N ILE A 151 -0.40 11.32 -9.35
CA ILE A 151 -0.31 9.90 -8.93
C ILE A 151 1.16 9.49 -8.77
N GLU A 152 2.01 9.78 -9.76
CA GLU A 152 3.45 9.49 -9.69
C GLU A 152 4.11 10.15 -8.47
N ALA A 153 3.85 11.45 -8.26
CA ALA A 153 4.39 12.19 -7.13
C ALA A 153 3.91 11.65 -5.78
N SER A 154 2.66 11.17 -5.69
CA SER A 154 2.10 10.58 -4.49
C SER A 154 2.79 9.26 -4.13
N ILE A 155 3.05 8.41 -5.14
CA ILE A 155 3.80 7.16 -4.96
C ILE A 155 5.23 7.46 -4.49
N ASP A 156 5.89 8.46 -5.09
CA ASP A 156 7.23 8.88 -4.67
C ASP A 156 7.26 9.41 -3.24
N LEU A 157 6.30 10.24 -2.87
CA LEU A 157 6.20 10.79 -1.53
C LEU A 157 6.00 9.68 -0.48
N ALA A 158 5.15 8.70 -0.75
CA ALA A 158 4.93 7.56 0.14
C ALA A 158 6.19 6.70 0.30
N LYS A 159 6.90 6.42 -0.80
CA LYS A 159 8.19 5.70 -0.80
C LYS A 159 9.25 6.47 -0.01
N MET A 160 9.34 7.79 -0.21
CA MET A 160 10.25 8.65 0.53
C MET A 160 9.95 8.64 2.03
N LYS A 161 8.68 8.78 2.44
CA LYS A 161 8.28 8.74 3.85
C LYS A 161 8.61 7.40 4.50
N ARG A 162 8.32 6.29 3.82
CA ARG A 162 8.69 4.94 4.28
C ARG A 162 10.21 4.77 4.42
N ASN A 163 10.98 5.17 3.41
CA ASN A 163 12.44 5.05 3.44
C ASN A 163 13.06 5.93 4.53
N ASN A 164 12.53 7.14 4.71
CA ASN A 164 12.96 8.04 5.78
C ASN A 164 12.67 7.44 7.15
N LEU A 165 11.55 6.75 7.34
CA LEU A 165 11.29 6.01 8.57
C LEU A 165 12.31 4.88 8.80
N ALA A 166 12.61 4.11 7.76
CA ALA A 166 13.58 3.02 7.82
C ALA A 166 15.01 3.51 8.15
N HIS A 167 15.40 4.68 7.63
CA HIS A 167 16.74 5.24 7.82
C HIS A 167 16.89 6.14 9.05
N PHE A 168 15.86 6.91 9.39
CA PHE A 168 15.96 7.99 10.36
C PHE A 168 15.03 7.82 11.56
N GLY A 169 14.50 6.63 11.84
CA GLY A 169 13.51 6.33 12.91
C GLY A 169 13.34 7.37 14.04
N HIS A 170 14.40 7.75 14.76
CA HIS A 170 14.36 8.71 15.88
C HIS A 170 14.43 10.21 15.52
N HIS A 171 14.78 10.55 14.27
CA HIS A 171 14.84 11.90 13.69
C HIS A 171 13.72 12.17 12.69
N TYR A 172 12.74 11.28 12.56
CA TYR A 172 11.57 11.52 11.74
C TYR A 172 10.73 12.64 12.37
N LEU A 173 10.87 13.86 11.85
CA LEU A 173 9.96 14.95 12.15
C LEU A 173 8.70 14.67 11.31
N GLY A 174 7.60 14.33 11.99
CA GLY A 174 6.30 14.14 11.37
C GLY A 174 5.93 15.35 10.52
N GLY A 175 6.18 15.23 9.20
CA GLY A 175 5.81 16.24 8.23
C GLY A 175 4.29 16.28 8.04
N SER A 176 3.82 17.06 7.08
CA SER A 176 2.38 17.17 6.79
C SER A 176 1.72 15.78 6.64
N ASN A 177 0.47 15.70 7.08
CA ASN A 177 -0.33 14.49 6.93
C ASN A 177 -0.84 14.41 5.49
N TYR A 178 -0.38 13.40 4.74
CA TYR A 178 -0.77 13.14 3.35
C TYR A 178 -1.71 11.93 3.24
N SER A 179 -2.32 11.49 4.35
CA SER A 179 -3.20 10.31 4.39
C SER A 179 -4.31 10.40 3.35
N MET A 180 -4.97 11.55 3.22
CA MET A 180 -6.00 11.78 2.20
C MET A 180 -5.48 11.46 0.80
N LEU A 181 -4.33 12.03 0.42
CA LEU A 181 -3.73 11.81 -0.90
C LEU A 181 -3.39 10.34 -1.14
N PHE A 182 -2.79 9.66 -0.16
CA PHE A 182 -2.44 8.25 -0.28
C PHE A 182 -3.67 7.34 -0.40
N VAL A 183 -4.71 7.62 0.38
CA VAL A 183 -5.98 6.87 0.35
C VAL A 183 -6.70 7.11 -0.96
N THR A 184 -6.76 8.35 -1.45
CA THR A 184 -7.37 8.68 -2.75
C THR A 184 -6.66 7.95 -3.89
N VAL A 185 -5.33 8.01 -3.96
CA VAL A 185 -4.57 7.34 -5.03
C VAL A 185 -4.73 5.82 -4.94
N ALA A 186 -4.65 5.24 -3.75
CA ALA A 186 -4.80 3.81 -3.59
C ALA A 186 -6.22 3.32 -3.91
N GLY A 187 -7.24 4.03 -3.43
CA GLY A 187 -8.64 3.75 -3.73
C GLY A 187 -8.90 3.79 -5.23
N TYR A 188 -8.44 4.85 -5.92
CA TYR A 188 -8.55 4.98 -7.37
C TYR A 188 -7.88 3.81 -8.12
N LEU A 189 -6.65 3.44 -7.73
CA LEU A 189 -5.93 2.35 -8.39
C LEU A 189 -6.55 0.98 -8.12
N ILE A 190 -7.01 0.71 -6.90
CA ILE A 190 -7.69 -0.54 -6.57
C ILE A 190 -9.02 -0.63 -7.32
N ASP A 191 -9.82 0.45 -7.31
CA ASP A 191 -11.10 0.50 -8.02
C ASP A 191 -10.94 0.25 -9.54
N ARG A 192 -9.85 0.78 -10.12
CA ARG A 192 -9.56 0.64 -11.54
C ARG A 192 -9.07 -0.75 -11.94
N TYR A 193 -8.24 -1.40 -11.11
CA TYR A 193 -7.50 -2.61 -11.52
C TYR A 193 -7.91 -3.90 -10.79
N ALA A 194 -8.60 -3.83 -9.65
CA ALA A 194 -9.01 -5.01 -8.90
C ALA A 194 -10.46 -5.41 -9.18
N ASP A 195 -10.82 -6.67 -8.90
CA ASP A 195 -12.22 -7.02 -8.69
C ASP A 195 -12.65 -6.52 -7.30
N THR A 196 -13.39 -5.40 -7.29
CA THR A 196 -13.75 -4.69 -6.07
C THR A 196 -14.86 -5.37 -5.28
N THR A 197 -15.58 -6.33 -5.86
CA THR A 197 -16.72 -7.00 -5.20
C THR A 197 -16.32 -7.77 -3.94
N GLU A 198 -15.03 -8.10 -3.80
CA GLU A 198 -14.46 -8.84 -2.68
C GLU A 198 -13.53 -7.99 -1.78
N ILE A 199 -13.56 -6.66 -1.91
CA ILE A 199 -12.69 -5.73 -1.15
C ILE A 199 -13.55 -4.79 -0.29
N PRO A 200 -14.07 -5.25 0.87
CA PRO A 200 -14.92 -4.42 1.74
C PRO A 200 -14.20 -3.17 2.27
N GLU A 201 -12.87 -3.18 2.35
CA GLU A 201 -12.04 -2.06 2.82
C GLU A 201 -12.18 -0.81 1.93
N LEU A 202 -12.59 -0.95 0.67
CA LEU A 202 -12.88 0.21 -0.20
C LEU A 202 -14.00 1.08 0.37
N LYS A 203 -14.97 0.48 1.06
CA LYS A 203 -16.03 1.21 1.77
C LYS A 203 -15.44 2.04 2.91
N THR A 204 -14.52 1.48 3.69
CA THR A 204 -13.82 2.20 4.76
C THR A 204 -13.02 3.38 4.19
N MET A 205 -12.33 3.20 3.06
CA MET A 205 -11.58 4.27 2.42
C MET A 205 -12.48 5.40 1.94
N ALA A 206 -13.61 5.07 1.32
CA ALA A 206 -14.59 6.06 0.87
C ALA A 206 -15.18 6.84 2.06
N GLU A 207 -15.60 6.14 3.12
CA GLU A 207 -16.12 6.77 4.34
C GLU A 207 -15.10 7.71 5.00
N TYR A 208 -13.81 7.34 4.99
CA TYR A 208 -12.74 8.20 5.49
C TYR A 208 -12.57 9.48 4.65
N LEU A 209 -12.63 9.38 3.33
CA LEU A 209 -12.53 10.56 2.45
C LEU A 209 -13.74 11.48 2.63
N ASP A 210 -14.95 10.93 2.72
CA ASP A 210 -16.17 11.69 2.99
C ASP A 210 -16.09 12.45 4.33
N GLN A 211 -15.55 11.80 5.37
CA GLN A 211 -15.33 12.45 6.67
C GLN A 211 -14.37 13.64 6.57
N LEU A 212 -13.25 13.49 5.85
CA LEU A 212 -12.28 14.58 5.68
C LEU A 212 -12.86 15.76 4.89
N ASP A 213 -13.66 15.49 3.87
CA ASP A 213 -14.35 16.54 3.12
C ASP A 213 -15.37 17.29 3.97
N GLN A 214 -16.06 16.58 4.87
CA GLN A 214 -16.97 17.19 5.84
C GLN A 214 -16.23 18.05 6.88
N GLU A 215 -15.13 17.55 7.46
CA GLU A 215 -14.29 18.31 8.41
C GLU A 215 -13.73 19.60 7.77
N LYS A 216 -13.36 19.52 6.49
CA LYS A 216 -12.91 20.66 5.69
C LYS A 216 -14.03 21.67 5.43
N ALA A 217 -15.25 21.20 5.15
CA ALA A 217 -16.42 22.05 4.98
C ALA A 217 -16.82 22.77 6.28
N ASP A 218 -16.63 22.10 7.42
CA ASP A 218 -16.96 22.62 8.76
C ASP A 218 -15.88 23.56 9.34
N GLY A 219 -14.75 23.73 8.64
CA GLY A 219 -13.71 24.72 8.99
C GLY A 219 -12.70 24.24 10.04
N GLU A 220 -12.67 22.95 10.37
CA GLU A 220 -11.62 22.34 11.19
C GLU A 220 -10.38 22.05 10.29
N ILE A 221 -9.47 23.03 10.18
CA ILE A 221 -8.38 22.99 9.20
C ILE A 221 -7.31 21.93 9.58
N TYR A 222 -7.08 20.97 8.69
CA TYR A 222 -5.73 20.42 8.43
C TYR A 222 -5.10 21.19 7.26
N PRO A 223 -3.84 21.65 7.37
CA PRO A 223 -3.23 22.48 6.35
C PRO A 223 -2.93 21.66 5.09
N GLU A 224 -3.59 22.06 4.01
CA GLU A 224 -3.21 21.96 2.60
C GLU A 224 -3.02 20.55 1.98
N LEU A 225 -4.01 20.16 1.16
CA LEU A 225 -3.84 19.83 -0.26
C LEU A 225 -5.23 19.84 -0.92
N SER A 226 -5.57 20.95 -1.56
CA SER A 226 -6.77 21.04 -2.41
C SER A 226 -6.50 20.32 -3.73
N VAL A 227 -6.80 19.03 -3.81
CA VAL A 227 -6.95 18.33 -5.09
C VAL A 227 -8.40 17.85 -5.16
N ASP A 228 -9.22 18.51 -5.98
CA ASP A 228 -10.65 18.23 -6.17
C ASP A 228 -10.78 16.99 -7.07
N PHE A 229 -10.69 15.79 -6.49
CA PHE A 229 -10.98 14.52 -7.18
C PHE A 229 -12.48 14.30 -7.17
N ARG A 230 -13.19 14.86 -8.16
CA ARG A 230 -14.58 14.45 -8.39
C ARG A 230 -14.61 13.16 -9.20
N PRO A 231 -15.39 12.15 -8.80
CA PRO A 231 -15.62 10.98 -9.63
C PRO A 231 -16.24 11.41 -10.95
N VAL A 232 -15.68 10.92 -12.06
CA VAL A 232 -16.25 11.14 -13.39
C VAL A 232 -17.55 10.35 -13.47
N THR A 233 -18.68 11.03 -13.31
CA THR A 233 -19.98 10.48 -13.70
C THR A 233 -20.04 10.46 -15.22
N SER A 234 -20.28 9.29 -15.80
CA SER A 234 -20.50 9.12 -17.23
C SER A 234 -21.81 9.78 -17.67
N ASP A 235 -21.72 10.77 -18.56
CA ASP A 235 -22.79 11.17 -19.48
C ASP A 235 -22.49 10.60 -20.88
#